data_AF-A0A6I7NT44-F1
#
_entry.id   AF-A0A6I7NT44-F1
#
_cell.length_a   1.000
_cell.length_b   1.000
_cell.length_c   1.000
_cell.angle_alpha   90.00
_cell.angle_beta   90.00
_cell.angle_gamma   90.00
#
_symmetry.space_group_name_H-M   'P 1'
#
loop_
_entity.id
_entity.type
_entity.pdbx_description
1 polymer ?
#
loop_
_entity_poly.entity_id
_entity_poly.type
_entity_poly.pdbx_seq_one_letter_code
_entity_poly.pdbx_strand_id
1 'polypeptide(L)'
;MPTGLQLLQYFRNMVEKSWIITGLERSWKPPGCKITATLNTCTINRIFSMRNLIIHTVLLAIIFLVPLSVMYAQVVVSPEGPLTSISEAVKIAEPGDTIEVHSGIYLESDILIDKKLTLTGIDNPVIDGNGEGFILIIRADSVTVSGFRLQKTGRSYIRDYAAILIERSAGVVIEDNLIDDVFFGIYLAETEGGLIRNNTVRSYDRREASSGNGIHLWNVKNPIITANTVSGMRDGIYLEFVENARISNNISSENNRYGLHYMFSDGGRYDNNTFRKNGAGVAVMYSDNVDMTNNLFENNWGGSAYGLLLKDIRNSRIEYNRFYRNTVAIYSEGTTNVEIWRNHIELNGWAVNIKSNSSRNRFTENNFIENSFDVRTDSPRNNNFFDGNYWSAYEGYDLNRDGTGDVPYRPVSLFSIIIERQPESIILMRSMFIRLLDQAERILPVLTPKTLFDENPKMQRIQ
;
A
#
# COMPACT_ATOMS: atom_id res chain seq x y z
N MET A 1 -9.42 15.81 28.39
CA MET A 1 -7.98 16.06 28.68
C MET A 1 -7.76 17.54 28.91
N PRO A 2 -7.38 17.99 30.11
CA PRO A 2 -6.84 19.33 30.31
C PRO A 2 -5.37 19.35 29.87
N THR A 3 -5.03 20.34 29.05
CA THR A 3 -3.73 20.51 28.38
C THR A 3 -2.63 20.98 29.34
N GLY A 4 -1.43 20.46 29.14
CA GLY A 4 -0.28 20.47 30.06
C GLY A 4 0.47 21.80 30.24
N LEU A 5 -0.22 22.94 30.26
CA LEU A 5 0.40 24.24 30.52
C LEU A 5 0.12 24.81 31.94
N GLN A 6 -0.76 24.18 32.72
CA GLN A 6 -1.08 24.62 34.09
C GLN A 6 -0.31 23.90 35.20
N LEU A 7 0.43 22.82 34.88
CA LEU A 7 1.27 22.09 35.85
C LEU A 7 2.70 22.66 35.98
N LEU A 8 3.14 23.51 35.04
CA LEU A 8 4.48 24.13 35.06
C LEU A 8 4.57 25.41 35.90
N GLN A 9 3.44 25.96 36.34
CA GLN A 9 3.41 27.16 37.18
C GLN A 9 3.42 26.84 38.69
N TYR A 10 3.16 25.59 39.07
CA TYR A 10 3.16 25.14 40.45
C TYR A 10 4.56 24.74 40.95
N PHE A 11 5.47 24.34 40.06
CA PHE A 11 6.85 24.00 40.40
C PHE A 11 7.81 25.21 40.48
N ARG A 12 7.38 26.40 40.04
CA ARG A 12 8.23 27.61 40.04
C ARG A 12 8.18 28.42 41.34
N ASN A 13 7.23 28.14 42.24
CA ASN A 13 7.03 28.89 43.50
C ASN A 13 7.47 28.15 44.78
N MET A 14 8.21 27.03 44.67
CA MET A 14 8.75 26.31 45.84
C MET A 14 10.28 26.40 45.98
N VAL A 15 10.96 27.25 45.21
CA VAL A 15 12.42 27.46 45.27
C VAL A 15 12.81 28.84 45.86
N GLU A 16 11.86 29.70 46.21
CA GLU A 16 12.15 30.97 46.89
C GLU A 16 11.66 30.94 48.34
N LYS A 17 12.57 30.57 49.26
CA LYS A 17 12.71 31.14 50.62
C LYS A 17 13.75 30.35 51.41
N SER A 18 15.00 30.74 51.23
CA SER A 18 16.10 30.46 52.15
C SER A 18 16.92 31.75 52.22
N TRP A 19 17.49 32.05 53.39
CA TRP A 19 18.33 33.22 53.71
C TRP A 19 17.61 34.48 54.22
N ILE A 20 17.35 34.48 55.54
CA ILE A 20 17.29 35.66 56.40
C ILE A 20 18.31 35.44 57.50
N ILE A 21 19.30 36.33 57.64
CA ILE A 21 20.23 36.64 58.77
C ILE A 21 21.27 37.59 58.12
N THR A 22 21.47 38.86 58.49
CA THR A 22 21.92 39.42 59.78
C THR A 22 21.49 40.89 59.94
N GLY A 23 21.16 41.28 61.17
CA GLY A 23 20.93 42.67 61.60
C GLY A 23 22.21 43.43 62.00
N LEU A 24 22.04 44.75 62.12
CA LEU A 24 23.03 45.76 62.48
C LEU A 24 23.20 45.94 64.00
N GLU A 25 24.42 46.31 64.36
CA GLU A 25 24.88 47.16 65.48
C GLU A 25 25.10 46.62 66.92
N ARG A 26 26.40 46.75 67.29
CA ARG A 26 26.99 47.34 68.51
C ARG A 26 27.30 46.47 69.75
N SER A 27 28.61 46.25 69.86
CA SER A 27 29.50 46.72 70.94
C SER A 27 29.79 45.83 72.16
N TRP A 28 31.10 45.78 72.44
CA TRP A 28 31.79 45.60 73.73
C TRP A 28 32.13 44.19 74.26
N LYS A 29 33.34 44.14 74.83
CA LYS A 29 34.18 42.99 75.22
C LYS A 29 33.91 42.51 76.68
N PRO A 30 34.46 41.34 77.10
CA PRO A 30 33.98 40.46 78.19
C PRO A 30 34.59 40.81 79.57
N PRO A 31 34.14 40.26 80.73
CA PRO A 31 34.57 38.93 81.23
C PRO A 31 33.60 38.20 82.23
N GLY A 32 33.89 36.93 82.59
CA GLY A 32 33.57 36.42 83.94
C GLY A 32 32.76 35.11 84.09
N CYS A 33 33.49 33.98 84.13
CA CYS A 33 33.38 32.79 85.02
C CYS A 33 32.05 32.32 85.71
N LYS A 34 31.89 30.97 85.71
CA LYS A 34 31.24 30.05 86.70
C LYS A 34 29.69 29.94 86.66
N ILE A 35 29.01 28.81 86.90
CA ILE A 35 29.27 27.41 87.33
C ILE A 35 27.96 26.59 87.10
N THR A 36 28.09 25.31 86.73
CA THR A 36 27.16 24.14 86.85
C THR A 36 25.65 24.24 86.54
N ALA A 37 25.13 23.33 85.70
CA ALA A 37 24.43 22.11 86.15
C ALA A 37 23.79 21.34 84.95
N THR A 38 23.85 20.02 85.06
CA THR A 38 23.25 18.91 84.28
C THR A 38 21.92 19.16 83.53
N LEU A 39 21.75 18.53 82.34
CA LEU A 39 20.60 17.66 81.99
C LEU A 39 20.67 17.05 80.55
N ASN A 40 20.66 15.70 80.53
CA ASN A 40 19.98 14.76 79.62
C ASN A 40 20.20 14.74 78.09
N THR A 41 20.96 13.73 77.66
CA THR A 41 21.16 13.22 76.29
C THR A 41 20.24 12.03 75.94
N CYS A 42 18.90 12.18 76.02
CA CYS A 42 17.99 11.04 75.75
C CYS A 42 16.93 11.26 74.66
N THR A 43 16.84 12.45 74.06
CA THR A 43 15.75 12.78 73.11
C THR A 43 16.16 12.78 71.64
N ILE A 44 17.45 12.67 71.31
CA ILE A 44 17.94 12.80 69.92
C ILE A 44 17.99 11.47 69.16
N ASN A 45 18.05 10.31 69.84
CA ASN A 45 18.20 9.01 69.18
C ASN A 45 16.88 8.36 68.70
N ARG A 46 15.70 8.84 69.11
CA ARG A 46 14.42 8.26 68.66
C ARG A 46 13.95 8.78 67.28
N ILE A 47 14.31 10.01 66.91
CA ILE A 47 13.88 10.62 65.63
C ILE A 47 14.69 10.08 64.44
N PHE A 48 15.97 9.73 64.64
CA PHE A 48 16.80 9.10 63.61
C PHE A 48 16.40 7.66 63.30
N SER A 49 15.91 6.91 64.29
CA SER A 49 15.46 5.51 64.12
C SER A 49 14.19 5.40 63.27
N MET A 50 13.20 6.29 63.46
CA MET A 50 11.97 6.27 62.66
C MET A 50 12.16 6.74 61.21
N ARG A 51 13.10 7.65 60.94
CA ARG A 51 13.44 8.05 59.55
C ARG A 51 14.01 6.90 58.75
N ASN A 52 14.91 6.12 59.34
CA ASN A 52 15.47 4.94 58.66
C ASN A 52 14.42 3.86 58.46
N LEU A 53 13.50 3.65 59.42
CA LEU A 53 12.42 2.68 59.28
C LEU A 53 11.43 3.05 58.17
N ILE A 54 11.06 4.33 58.06
CA ILE A 54 10.17 4.86 56.99
C ILE A 54 10.86 4.80 55.63
N ILE A 55 12.15 5.14 55.56
CA ILE A 55 12.93 5.02 54.31
C ILE A 55 13.02 3.55 53.88
N HIS A 56 13.22 2.61 54.79
CA HIS A 56 13.25 1.18 54.46
C HIS A 56 11.87 0.63 54.07
N THR A 57 10.77 1.10 54.68
CA THR A 57 9.41 0.69 54.27
C THR A 57 9.00 1.30 52.93
N VAL A 58 9.38 2.54 52.64
CA VAL A 58 9.16 3.18 51.34
C VAL A 58 10.04 2.55 50.25
N LEU A 59 11.30 2.21 50.54
CA LEU A 59 12.14 1.45 49.59
C LEU A 59 11.61 0.03 49.34
N LEU A 60 11.10 -0.68 50.37
CA LEU A 60 10.46 -1.99 50.18
C LEU A 60 9.16 -1.88 49.37
N ALA A 61 8.37 -0.83 49.58
CA ALA A 61 7.16 -0.57 48.79
C ALA A 61 7.48 -0.20 47.33
N ILE A 62 8.59 0.52 47.09
CA ILE A 62 9.08 0.85 45.73
C ILE A 62 9.68 -0.39 45.04
N ILE A 63 10.30 -1.32 45.79
CA ILE A 63 10.78 -2.62 45.26
C ILE A 63 9.60 -3.54 44.91
N PHE A 64 8.45 -3.44 45.61
CA PHE A 64 7.21 -4.13 45.24
C PHE A 64 6.38 -3.42 44.13
N LEU A 65 6.77 -2.19 43.76
CA LEU A 65 6.20 -1.41 42.66
C LEU A 65 7.06 -1.46 41.39
N VAL A 66 8.12 -2.28 41.38
CA VAL A 66 8.72 -2.73 40.12
C VAL A 66 7.57 -3.37 39.34
N PRO A 67 7.21 -2.88 38.14
CA PRO A 67 6.21 -3.55 37.35
C PRO A 67 6.71 -4.98 37.21
N LEU A 68 5.93 -5.97 37.64
CA LEU A 68 6.10 -7.33 37.14
C LEU A 68 6.18 -7.13 35.63
N SER A 69 7.39 -7.26 35.08
CA SER A 69 7.59 -7.35 33.66
C SER A 69 6.66 -8.47 33.25
N VAL A 70 5.56 -8.12 32.57
CA VAL A 70 4.63 -9.06 32.00
C VAL A 70 5.48 -9.87 31.04
N MET A 71 6.00 -11.00 31.50
CA MET A 71 6.71 -11.94 30.64
C MET A 71 5.59 -12.54 29.81
N TYR A 72 5.45 -12.05 28.58
CA TYR A 72 4.58 -12.67 27.60
C TYR A 72 4.93 -14.15 27.53
N ALA A 73 3.95 -15.00 27.75
CA ALA A 73 4.19 -16.42 27.76
C ALA A 73 4.40 -16.89 26.31
N GLN A 74 5.33 -17.81 26.15
CA GLN A 74 5.59 -18.48 24.89
C GLN A 74 4.85 -19.82 24.91
N VAL A 75 3.84 -19.95 24.06
CA VAL A 75 3.08 -21.19 23.87
C VAL A 75 3.68 -21.92 22.67
N VAL A 76 4.20 -23.12 22.88
CA VAL A 76 4.87 -23.90 21.83
C VAL A 76 3.95 -25.00 21.31
N VAL A 77 3.74 -25.03 20.00
CA VAL A 77 2.97 -26.03 19.29
C VAL A 77 3.91 -26.84 18.39
N SER A 78 3.84 -28.17 18.47
CA SER A 78 4.61 -29.07 17.59
C SER A 78 3.87 -30.40 17.43
N PRO A 79 3.99 -31.11 16.30
CA PRO A 79 3.28 -32.38 16.10
C PRO A 79 3.68 -33.47 17.11
N GLU A 80 4.93 -33.46 17.57
CA GLU A 80 5.47 -34.41 18.56
C GLU A 80 5.45 -33.88 20.01
N GLY A 81 4.98 -32.65 20.21
CA GLY A 81 4.98 -31.98 21.51
C GLY A 81 3.75 -32.27 22.38
N PRO A 82 3.70 -31.67 23.59
CA PRO A 82 2.55 -31.80 24.48
C PRO A 82 1.31 -31.06 23.97
N LEU A 83 1.48 -30.08 23.08
CA LEU A 83 0.42 -29.29 22.46
C LEU A 83 0.57 -29.39 20.95
N THR A 84 -0.40 -30.07 20.31
CA THR A 84 -0.34 -30.42 18.89
C THR A 84 -1.32 -29.63 18.02
N SER A 85 -2.23 -28.85 18.63
CA SER A 85 -3.22 -28.04 17.93
C SER A 85 -2.97 -26.55 18.11
N ILE A 86 -3.00 -25.82 17.01
CA ILE A 86 -2.91 -24.36 16.98
C ILE A 86 -4.19 -23.76 17.58
N SER A 87 -5.36 -24.33 17.28
CA SER A 87 -6.64 -23.87 17.86
C SER A 87 -6.66 -24.01 19.38
N GLU A 88 -6.10 -25.09 19.93
CA GLU A 88 -5.96 -25.26 21.38
C GLU A 88 -4.98 -24.24 21.96
N ALA A 89 -3.85 -24.01 21.29
CA ALA A 89 -2.88 -22.99 21.69
C ALA A 89 -3.50 -21.58 21.77
N VAL A 90 -4.29 -21.19 20.78
CA VAL A 90 -5.01 -19.90 20.77
C VAL A 90 -6.00 -19.78 21.93
N LYS A 91 -6.66 -20.90 22.30
CA LYS A 91 -7.60 -20.92 23.43
C LYS A 91 -6.90 -20.68 24.76
N ILE A 92 -5.77 -21.36 25.01
CA ILE A 92 -5.04 -21.28 26.29
C ILE A 92 -4.13 -20.05 26.41
N ALA A 93 -3.72 -19.46 25.29
CA ALA A 93 -2.89 -18.26 25.28
C ALA A 93 -3.63 -17.05 25.88
N GLU A 94 -2.91 -16.24 26.63
CA GLU A 94 -3.39 -14.99 27.21
C GLU A 94 -3.16 -13.82 26.22
N PRO A 95 -3.93 -12.72 26.33
CA PRO A 95 -3.74 -11.56 25.46
C PRO A 95 -2.31 -11.00 25.51
N GLY A 96 -1.67 -10.95 24.36
CA GLY A 96 -0.30 -10.48 24.15
C GLY A 96 0.74 -11.60 24.04
N ASP A 97 0.38 -12.85 24.30
CA ASP A 97 1.28 -13.99 24.21
C ASP A 97 1.76 -14.25 22.78
N THR A 98 2.87 -14.99 22.70
CA THR A 98 3.42 -15.49 21.43
C THR A 98 3.19 -17.00 21.34
N ILE A 99 2.58 -17.44 20.25
CA ILE A 99 2.41 -18.84 19.89
C ILE A 99 3.45 -19.18 18.83
N GLU A 100 4.42 -20.01 19.19
CA GLU A 100 5.39 -20.56 18.25
C GLU A 100 4.91 -21.91 17.74
N VAL A 101 4.78 -22.03 16.42
CA VAL A 101 4.34 -23.26 15.77
C VAL A 101 5.53 -23.82 15.02
N HIS A 102 6.04 -24.97 15.46
CA HIS A 102 7.16 -25.64 14.80
C HIS A 102 6.70 -26.40 13.56
N SER A 103 7.65 -26.67 12.67
CA SER A 103 7.43 -27.41 11.43
C SER A 103 6.54 -28.64 11.62
N GLY A 104 5.51 -28.75 10.79
CA GLY A 104 4.50 -29.79 10.88
C GLY A 104 3.38 -29.55 9.88
N ILE A 105 2.46 -30.52 9.77
CA ILE A 105 1.20 -30.34 9.03
C ILE A 105 0.06 -30.35 10.04
N TYR A 106 -0.65 -29.24 10.11
CA TYR A 106 -1.79 -29.01 10.98
C TYR A 106 -3.05 -28.99 10.12
N LEU A 107 -3.86 -30.05 10.23
CA LEU A 107 -5.17 -30.15 9.57
C LEU A 107 -6.20 -29.42 10.42
N GLU A 108 -6.26 -28.09 10.26
CA GLU A 108 -7.11 -27.21 11.05
C GLU A 108 -7.71 -26.12 10.15
N SER A 109 -8.98 -25.81 10.38
CA SER A 109 -9.73 -24.75 9.70
C SER A 109 -10.47 -23.90 10.73
N ASP A 110 -10.86 -22.69 10.32
CA ASP A 110 -11.64 -21.73 11.11
C ASP A 110 -11.02 -21.42 12.49
N ILE A 111 -9.68 -21.30 12.55
CA ILE A 111 -8.96 -20.93 13.78
C ILE A 111 -9.29 -19.47 14.12
N LEU A 112 -10.10 -19.27 15.16
CA LEU A 112 -10.53 -17.94 15.61
C LEU A 112 -9.52 -17.32 16.57
N ILE A 113 -9.00 -16.16 16.20
CA ILE A 113 -8.12 -15.30 17.01
C ILE A 113 -8.92 -14.06 17.42
N ASP A 114 -9.45 -14.08 18.63
CA ASP A 114 -10.34 -13.05 19.21
C ASP A 114 -9.66 -12.23 20.34
N LYS A 115 -8.35 -12.41 20.50
CA LYS A 115 -7.49 -11.65 21.42
C LYS A 115 -6.18 -11.30 20.74
N LYS A 116 -5.50 -10.24 21.23
CA LYS A 116 -4.18 -9.82 20.74
C LYS A 116 -3.20 -10.99 20.91
N LEU A 117 -2.58 -11.46 19.83
CA LEU A 117 -1.60 -12.55 19.83
C LEU A 117 -0.54 -12.34 18.76
N THR A 118 0.64 -12.95 18.98
CA THR A 118 1.66 -13.12 17.93
C THR A 118 1.74 -14.60 17.58
N LEU A 119 1.40 -14.97 16.35
CA LEU A 119 1.58 -16.33 15.84
C LEU A 119 2.82 -16.33 14.94
N THR A 120 3.80 -17.16 15.28
CA THR A 120 5.07 -17.28 14.53
C THR A 120 5.31 -18.72 14.13
N GLY A 121 5.44 -18.96 12.83
CA GLY A 121 5.83 -20.24 12.27
C GLY A 121 7.34 -20.41 12.23
N ILE A 122 7.85 -21.49 12.84
CA ILE A 122 9.25 -21.87 12.85
C ILE A 122 9.46 -22.95 11.80
N ASP A 123 10.34 -22.68 10.83
CA ASP A 123 10.62 -23.56 9.67
C ASP A 123 9.39 -23.86 8.79
N ASN A 124 8.53 -22.85 8.58
CA ASN A 124 7.36 -22.88 7.68
C ASN A 124 6.37 -24.02 7.97
N PRO A 125 5.78 -24.12 9.18
CA PRO A 125 4.69 -25.04 9.45
C PRO A 125 3.53 -24.85 8.47
N VAL A 126 2.87 -25.95 8.14
CA VAL A 126 1.75 -25.97 7.20
C VAL A 126 0.43 -26.01 7.96
N ILE A 127 -0.40 -24.99 7.81
CA ILE A 127 -1.82 -25.04 8.19
C ILE A 127 -2.61 -25.37 6.92
N ASP A 128 -3.15 -26.59 6.85
CA ASP A 128 -3.92 -27.09 5.72
C ASP A 128 -5.40 -27.10 6.10
N GLY A 129 -6.18 -26.25 5.45
CA GLY A 129 -7.62 -26.09 5.70
C GLY A 129 -8.46 -27.27 5.23
N ASN A 130 -7.85 -28.31 4.66
CA ASN A 130 -8.49 -29.53 4.20
C ASN A 130 -9.63 -29.31 3.17
N GLY A 131 -9.59 -28.20 2.44
CA GLY A 131 -10.64 -27.81 1.49
C GLY A 131 -11.92 -27.30 2.15
N GLU A 132 -11.86 -26.92 3.43
CA GLU A 132 -12.98 -26.44 4.23
C GLU A 132 -12.72 -25.02 4.76
N GLY A 133 -13.80 -24.26 4.94
CA GLY A 133 -13.78 -23.02 5.73
C GLY A 133 -12.74 -21.96 5.34
N PHE A 134 -12.51 -21.07 6.29
CA PHE A 134 -11.32 -20.23 6.34
C PHE A 134 -10.18 -21.03 7.01
N ILE A 135 -8.94 -20.51 6.97
CA ILE A 135 -7.87 -21.10 7.81
C ILE A 135 -7.74 -20.31 9.11
N LEU A 136 -7.38 -19.02 9.03
CA LEU A 136 -7.32 -18.11 10.17
C LEU A 136 -8.41 -17.04 10.09
N ILE A 137 -9.09 -16.80 11.21
CA ILE A 137 -10.09 -15.74 11.38
C ILE A 137 -9.63 -14.82 12.50
N ILE A 138 -9.22 -13.61 12.17
CA ILE A 138 -8.71 -12.59 13.08
C ILE A 138 -9.82 -11.56 13.34
N ARG A 139 -10.22 -11.43 14.61
CA ARG A 139 -11.22 -10.46 15.10
C ARG A 139 -10.71 -9.62 16.26
N ALA A 140 -9.39 -9.57 16.42
CA ALA A 140 -8.73 -8.79 17.47
C ALA A 140 -7.69 -7.86 16.88
N ASP A 141 -7.51 -6.74 17.57
CA ASP A 141 -6.52 -5.74 17.24
C ASP A 141 -5.09 -6.24 17.51
N SER A 142 -4.14 -5.69 16.77
CA SER A 142 -2.70 -5.86 16.99
C SER A 142 -2.24 -7.33 16.97
N VAL A 143 -2.91 -8.17 16.18
CA VAL A 143 -2.50 -9.55 15.92
C VAL A 143 -1.38 -9.57 14.87
N THR A 144 -0.37 -10.40 15.10
CA THR A 144 0.70 -10.66 14.12
C THR A 144 0.67 -12.12 13.70
N VAL A 145 0.76 -12.40 12.39
CA VAL A 145 0.90 -13.75 11.84
C VAL A 145 2.06 -13.78 10.87
N SER A 146 3.06 -14.62 11.16
CA SER A 146 4.24 -14.73 10.30
C SER A 146 4.85 -16.11 10.20
N GLY A 147 5.53 -16.39 9.08
CA GLY A 147 6.32 -17.60 8.88
C GLY A 147 5.52 -18.88 8.63
N PHE A 148 4.26 -18.80 8.21
CA PHE A 148 3.43 -19.97 7.95
C PHE A 148 3.33 -20.30 6.46
N ARG A 149 3.11 -21.59 6.17
CA ARG A 149 2.47 -22.02 4.93
C ARG A 149 0.98 -22.25 5.19
N LEU A 150 0.10 -21.56 4.48
CA LEU A 150 -1.35 -21.77 4.55
C LEU A 150 -1.84 -22.31 3.21
N GLN A 151 -2.64 -23.39 3.22
CA GLN A 151 -3.08 -24.01 1.96
C GLN A 151 -4.48 -24.64 2.03
N LYS A 152 -5.10 -24.79 0.87
CA LYS A 152 -6.37 -25.51 0.66
C LYS A 152 -7.54 -25.01 1.51
N THR A 153 -7.92 -23.76 1.31
CA THR A 153 -9.17 -23.20 1.88
C THR A 153 -10.40 -23.88 1.28
N GLY A 154 -11.57 -23.64 1.89
CA GLY A 154 -12.85 -23.86 1.22
C GLY A 154 -12.97 -23.10 -0.11
N ARG A 155 -13.82 -23.61 -1.02
CA ARG A 155 -14.20 -22.95 -2.27
C ARG A 155 -15.72 -22.83 -2.34
N SER A 156 -16.22 -21.64 -2.67
CA SER A 156 -17.66 -21.38 -2.69
C SER A 156 -18.01 -20.26 -3.66
N TYR A 157 -19.22 -20.33 -4.25
CA TYR A 157 -19.78 -19.26 -5.07
C TYR A 157 -20.51 -18.18 -4.26
N ILE A 158 -20.70 -18.42 -2.96
CA ILE A 158 -21.50 -17.56 -2.07
C ILE A 158 -20.72 -17.08 -0.83
N ARG A 159 -19.52 -17.63 -0.59
CA ARG A 159 -18.68 -17.28 0.56
C ARG A 159 -17.22 -17.14 0.12
N ASP A 160 -16.59 -16.06 0.55
CA ASP A 160 -15.21 -15.72 0.21
C ASP A 160 -14.22 -16.35 1.18
N TYR A 161 -14.15 -17.69 1.18
CA TYR A 161 -13.26 -18.46 2.05
C TYR A 161 -11.78 -18.09 1.80
N ALA A 162 -11.21 -17.35 2.74
CA ALA A 162 -9.83 -16.87 2.71
C ALA A 162 -8.91 -17.71 3.59
N ALA A 163 -7.62 -17.74 3.26
CA ALA A 163 -6.62 -18.33 4.14
C ALA A 163 -6.49 -17.50 5.42
N ILE A 164 -6.50 -16.18 5.30
CA ILE A 164 -6.49 -15.28 6.44
C ILE A 164 -7.59 -14.25 6.26
N LEU A 165 -8.64 -14.34 7.08
CA LEU A 165 -9.67 -13.31 7.20
C LEU A 165 -9.34 -12.41 8.38
N ILE A 166 -9.30 -11.11 8.17
CA ILE A 166 -9.19 -10.05 9.17
C ILE A 166 -10.49 -9.27 9.11
N GLU A 167 -11.25 -9.28 10.20
CA GLU A 167 -12.56 -8.67 10.27
C GLU A 167 -12.63 -7.72 11.46
N ARG A 168 -13.06 -6.47 11.23
CA ARG A 168 -13.36 -5.50 12.30
C ARG A 168 -12.24 -5.35 13.33
N SER A 169 -11.01 -5.22 12.83
CA SER A 169 -9.78 -5.18 13.63
C SER A 169 -8.91 -3.99 13.23
N ALA A 170 -7.93 -3.66 14.06
CA ALA A 170 -6.96 -2.59 13.81
C ALA A 170 -5.51 -3.04 14.05
N GLY A 171 -4.59 -2.53 13.23
CA GLY A 171 -3.14 -2.72 13.45
C GLY A 171 -2.65 -4.16 13.29
N VAL A 172 -3.34 -4.99 12.51
CA VAL A 172 -2.93 -6.37 12.21
C VAL A 172 -1.71 -6.40 11.30
N VAL A 173 -0.78 -7.33 11.53
CA VAL A 173 0.42 -7.55 10.71
C VAL A 173 0.40 -8.97 10.17
N ILE A 174 0.41 -9.11 8.83
CA ILE A 174 0.54 -10.40 8.15
C ILE A 174 1.81 -10.34 7.32
N GLU A 175 2.82 -11.13 7.69
CA GLU A 175 4.12 -11.05 7.03
C GLU A 175 4.84 -12.38 6.85
N ASP A 176 5.67 -12.47 5.81
CA ASP A 176 6.54 -13.63 5.59
C ASP A 176 5.78 -14.98 5.48
N ASN A 177 4.54 -14.97 4.98
CA ASN A 177 3.74 -16.19 4.80
C ASN A 177 3.72 -16.68 3.35
N LEU A 178 3.63 -18.00 3.19
CA LEU A 178 3.38 -18.69 1.91
C LEU A 178 1.94 -19.18 1.86
N ILE A 179 1.11 -18.57 1.02
CA ILE A 179 -0.31 -18.88 0.87
C ILE A 179 -0.51 -19.55 -0.49
N ASP A 180 -0.87 -20.82 -0.49
CA ASP A 180 -0.80 -21.70 -1.67
C ASP A 180 -2.08 -22.51 -1.93
N ASP A 181 -2.51 -22.56 -3.19
CA ASP A 181 -3.73 -23.25 -3.63
C ASP A 181 -4.97 -22.87 -2.80
N VAL A 182 -5.22 -21.57 -2.73
CA VAL A 182 -6.33 -20.99 -1.97
C VAL A 182 -7.39 -20.41 -2.88
N PHE A 183 -8.60 -20.22 -2.35
CA PHE A 183 -9.66 -19.48 -3.02
C PHE A 183 -9.42 -17.97 -2.88
N PHE A 184 -9.49 -17.45 -1.66
CA PHE A 184 -8.99 -16.11 -1.31
C PHE A 184 -7.71 -16.23 -0.47
N GLY A 185 -6.74 -15.34 -0.69
CA GLY A 185 -5.50 -15.35 0.10
C GLY A 185 -5.67 -14.66 1.44
N ILE A 186 -5.52 -13.34 1.43
CA ILE A 186 -5.63 -12.48 2.62
C ILE A 186 -6.81 -11.54 2.39
N TYR A 187 -7.79 -11.54 3.29
CA TYR A 187 -8.98 -10.73 3.20
C TYR A 187 -9.09 -9.81 4.43
N LEU A 188 -9.05 -8.50 4.21
CA LEU A 188 -9.35 -7.47 5.21
C LEU A 188 -10.75 -6.91 4.96
N ALA A 189 -11.62 -7.00 5.98
CA ALA A 189 -12.98 -6.48 5.97
C ALA A 189 -13.19 -5.52 7.15
N GLU A 190 -13.68 -4.31 6.89
CA GLU A 190 -14.05 -3.32 7.93
C GLU A 190 -12.89 -3.03 8.90
N THR A 191 -11.66 -2.90 8.37
CA THR A 191 -10.41 -2.87 9.15
C THR A 191 -9.78 -1.47 9.10
N GLU A 192 -9.08 -1.06 10.17
CA GLU A 192 -8.27 0.16 10.20
C GLU A 192 -6.77 -0.14 10.28
N GLY A 193 -6.02 0.37 9.32
CA GLY A 193 -4.62 0.05 9.12
C GLY A 193 -4.44 -1.33 8.49
N GLY A 194 -3.46 -2.08 8.99
CA GLY A 194 -3.07 -3.38 8.45
C GLY A 194 -1.79 -3.30 7.65
N LEU A 195 -0.78 -4.06 8.04
CA LEU A 195 0.46 -4.24 7.30
C LEU A 195 0.48 -5.64 6.69
N ILE A 196 0.36 -5.72 5.37
CA ILE A 196 0.47 -6.97 4.62
C ILE A 196 1.77 -6.92 3.85
N ARG A 197 2.79 -7.66 4.33
CA ARG A 197 4.16 -7.51 3.85
C ARG A 197 4.87 -8.81 3.53
N ASN A 198 5.60 -8.86 2.42
CA ASN A 198 6.47 -10.00 2.09
C ASN A 198 5.76 -11.37 2.08
N ASN A 199 4.47 -11.40 1.73
CA ASN A 199 3.74 -12.65 1.57
C ASN A 199 3.80 -13.11 0.11
N THR A 200 3.79 -14.43 -0.10
CA THR A 200 3.59 -15.03 -1.42
C THR A 200 2.21 -15.66 -1.47
N VAL A 201 1.34 -15.18 -2.36
CA VAL A 201 -0.03 -15.68 -2.53
C VAL A 201 -0.19 -16.27 -3.93
N ARG A 202 -0.60 -17.53 -4.04
CA ARG A 202 -0.80 -18.19 -5.33
C ARG A 202 -1.97 -19.15 -5.37
N SER A 203 -2.61 -19.23 -6.53
CA SER A 203 -3.63 -20.25 -6.85
C SER A 203 -3.43 -20.75 -8.28
N TYR A 204 -4.06 -21.87 -8.61
CA TYR A 204 -3.87 -22.57 -9.89
C TYR A 204 -5.14 -22.63 -10.74
N ASP A 205 -6.27 -22.15 -10.22
CA ASP A 205 -7.52 -22.12 -10.98
C ASP A 205 -7.50 -20.99 -12.01
N ARG A 206 -7.86 -21.35 -13.25
CA ARG A 206 -7.85 -20.43 -14.39
C ARG A 206 -9.24 -19.95 -14.77
N ARG A 207 -10.29 -20.47 -14.12
CA ARG A 207 -11.67 -20.05 -14.38
C ARG A 207 -12.04 -18.94 -13.42
N GLU A 208 -12.47 -17.81 -13.96
CA GLU A 208 -12.88 -16.64 -13.17
C GLU A 208 -13.94 -16.98 -12.12
N ALA A 209 -14.94 -17.80 -12.46
CA ALA A 209 -16.04 -18.14 -11.57
C ALA A 209 -15.63 -18.97 -10.34
N SER A 210 -14.53 -19.72 -10.42
CA SER A 210 -14.05 -20.59 -9.32
C SER A 210 -12.74 -20.12 -8.69
N SER A 211 -12.32 -18.89 -9.02
CA SER A 211 -11.11 -18.25 -8.50
C SER A 211 -11.48 -17.05 -7.62
N GLY A 212 -10.82 -16.91 -6.48
CA GLY A 212 -10.95 -15.74 -5.61
C GLY A 212 -9.79 -14.76 -5.78
N ASN A 213 -9.77 -13.71 -4.97
CA ASN A 213 -8.76 -12.67 -5.05
C ASN A 213 -7.56 -12.99 -4.16
N GLY A 214 -6.36 -12.51 -4.52
CA GLY A 214 -5.14 -12.73 -3.75
C GLY A 214 -5.14 -11.99 -2.43
N ILE A 215 -5.04 -10.67 -2.50
CA ILE A 215 -5.19 -9.77 -1.35
C ILE A 215 -6.45 -8.95 -1.59
N HIS A 216 -7.47 -9.15 -0.75
CA HIS A 216 -8.78 -8.54 -0.87
C HIS A 216 -9.00 -7.54 0.26
N LEU A 217 -9.39 -6.32 -0.07
CA LEU A 217 -9.73 -5.27 0.89
C LEU A 217 -11.13 -4.77 0.62
N TRP A 218 -11.98 -4.82 1.64
CA TRP A 218 -13.34 -4.29 1.61
C TRP A 218 -13.58 -3.38 2.81
N ASN A 219 -13.92 -2.11 2.54
CA ASN A 219 -14.17 -1.11 3.57
C ASN A 219 -12.99 -0.96 4.56
N VAL A 220 -11.81 -0.63 4.05
CA VAL A 220 -10.55 -0.55 4.83
C VAL A 220 -9.99 0.86 4.81
N LYS A 221 -9.36 1.30 5.90
CA LYS A 221 -8.73 2.63 5.98
C LYS A 221 -7.24 2.55 6.25
N ASN A 222 -6.43 3.31 5.53
CA ASN A 222 -4.97 3.40 5.69
C ASN A 222 -4.19 2.06 5.62
N PRO A 223 -4.54 1.09 4.75
CA PRO A 223 -3.79 -0.16 4.66
C PRO A 223 -2.41 0.04 4.02
N ILE A 224 -1.44 -0.78 4.42
CA ILE A 224 -0.10 -0.85 3.82
C ILE A 224 0.10 -2.25 3.23
N ILE A 225 0.13 -2.33 1.90
CA ILE A 225 0.33 -3.57 1.14
C ILE A 225 1.67 -3.47 0.43
N THR A 226 2.70 -4.17 0.93
CA THR A 226 4.06 -3.97 0.40
C THR A 226 4.89 -5.23 0.24
N ALA A 227 5.74 -5.28 -0.78
CA ALA A 227 6.66 -6.39 -1.03
C ALA A 227 6.00 -7.77 -1.19
N ASN A 228 4.71 -7.84 -1.54
CA ASN A 228 4.02 -9.13 -1.74
C ASN A 228 4.18 -9.62 -3.18
N THR A 229 4.21 -10.94 -3.35
CA THR A 229 4.13 -11.61 -4.66
C THR A 229 2.78 -12.30 -4.78
N VAL A 230 1.96 -11.92 -5.76
CA VAL A 230 0.62 -12.48 -5.98
C VAL A 230 0.50 -13.01 -7.40
N SER A 231 0.04 -14.26 -7.55
CA SER A 231 -0.08 -14.88 -8.87
C SER A 231 -1.19 -15.91 -9.01
N GLY A 232 -1.71 -16.07 -10.23
CA GLY A 232 -2.72 -17.10 -10.53
C GLY A 232 -4.05 -16.91 -9.81
N MET A 233 -4.31 -15.72 -9.27
CA MET A 233 -5.58 -15.37 -8.63
C MET A 233 -6.56 -14.84 -9.67
N ARG A 234 -7.83 -14.61 -9.27
CA ARG A 234 -8.79 -13.89 -10.11
C ARG A 234 -8.31 -12.45 -10.34
N ASP A 235 -8.29 -11.69 -9.26
CA ASP A 235 -7.59 -10.39 -9.17
C ASP A 235 -6.43 -10.57 -8.18
N GLY A 236 -5.26 -10.04 -8.52
CA GLY A 236 -4.09 -10.14 -7.65
C GLY A 236 -4.31 -9.37 -6.34
N ILE A 237 -4.44 -8.04 -6.46
CA ILE A 237 -4.80 -7.17 -5.33
C ILE A 237 -6.13 -6.50 -5.68
N TYR A 238 -7.11 -6.57 -4.78
CA TYR A 238 -8.45 -6.04 -4.97
C TYR A 238 -8.82 -5.10 -3.83
N LEU A 239 -9.36 -3.93 -4.16
CA LEU A 239 -9.81 -2.92 -3.22
C LEU A 239 -11.20 -2.43 -3.62
N GLU A 240 -12.10 -2.40 -2.64
CA GLU A 240 -13.42 -1.77 -2.73
C GLU A 240 -13.71 -0.96 -1.47
N PHE A 241 -14.14 0.30 -1.62
CA PHE A 241 -14.41 1.21 -0.51
C PHE A 241 -13.19 1.42 0.42
N VAL A 242 -11.99 1.56 -0.15
CA VAL A 242 -10.76 1.77 0.62
C VAL A 242 -10.33 3.23 0.61
N GLU A 243 -9.91 3.75 1.77
CA GLU A 243 -9.37 5.11 1.92
C GLU A 243 -7.86 5.07 2.16
N ASN A 244 -7.10 5.91 1.43
CA ASN A 244 -5.68 6.19 1.69
C ASN A 244 -4.76 4.95 1.70
N ALA A 245 -4.99 4.00 0.79
CA ALA A 245 -4.13 2.82 0.64
C ALA A 245 -2.70 3.19 0.22
N ARG A 246 -1.71 2.48 0.77
CA ARG A 246 -0.31 2.52 0.31
C ARG A 246 0.07 1.16 -0.23
N ILE A 247 0.25 1.06 -1.54
CA ILE A 247 0.52 -0.21 -2.23
C ILE A 247 1.88 -0.10 -2.93
N SER A 248 2.93 -0.74 -2.41
CA SER A 248 4.27 -0.53 -2.97
C SER A 248 5.15 -1.77 -3.06
N ASN A 249 6.01 -1.81 -4.07
CA ASN A 249 6.98 -2.90 -4.25
C ASN A 249 6.35 -4.30 -4.41
N ASN A 250 5.08 -4.40 -4.82
CA ASN A 250 4.42 -5.68 -5.04
C ASN A 250 4.67 -6.19 -6.47
N ILE A 251 4.68 -7.51 -6.62
CA ILE A 251 4.68 -8.19 -7.92
C ILE A 251 3.34 -8.91 -8.06
N SER A 252 2.53 -8.47 -9.02
CA SER A 252 1.24 -9.09 -9.32
C SER A 252 1.22 -9.60 -10.75
N SER A 253 1.20 -10.92 -10.93
CA SER A 253 1.45 -11.53 -12.23
C SER A 253 0.61 -12.77 -12.53
N GLU A 254 0.31 -12.98 -13.80
CA GLU A 254 -0.40 -14.18 -14.28
C GLU A 254 -1.77 -14.40 -13.62
N ASN A 255 -2.41 -13.31 -13.18
CA ASN A 255 -3.78 -13.32 -12.67
C ASN A 255 -4.78 -13.32 -13.83
N ASN A 256 -5.93 -13.94 -13.60
CA ASN A 256 -6.93 -14.19 -14.64
C ASN A 256 -7.56 -12.89 -15.17
N ARG A 257 -7.71 -11.89 -14.30
CA ARG A 257 -8.24 -10.56 -14.63
C ARG A 257 -7.21 -9.48 -14.35
N TYR A 258 -7.26 -8.82 -13.19
CA TYR A 258 -6.46 -7.63 -12.93
C TYR A 258 -5.25 -7.96 -12.04
N GLY A 259 -4.11 -7.32 -12.32
CA GLY A 259 -2.99 -7.29 -11.37
C GLY A 259 -3.33 -6.47 -10.13
N LEU A 260 -4.01 -5.33 -10.31
CA LEU A 260 -4.62 -4.51 -9.26
C LEU A 260 -5.99 -4.02 -9.72
N HIS A 261 -6.99 -4.19 -8.86
CA HIS A 261 -8.35 -3.71 -9.03
C HIS A 261 -8.66 -2.69 -7.94
N TYR A 262 -8.78 -1.42 -8.32
CA TYR A 262 -8.95 -0.27 -7.41
C TYR A 262 -10.31 0.36 -7.66
N MET A 263 -11.32 0.04 -6.84
CA MET A 263 -12.72 0.38 -7.11
C MET A 263 -13.34 1.16 -5.95
N PHE A 264 -14.09 2.23 -6.24
CA PHE A 264 -14.80 3.03 -5.23
C PHE A 264 -13.91 3.44 -4.04
N SER A 265 -12.63 3.66 -4.32
CA SER A 265 -11.59 3.86 -3.32
C SER A 265 -10.95 5.21 -3.60
N ASP A 266 -10.76 6.02 -2.56
CA ASP A 266 -10.33 7.41 -2.70
C ASP A 266 -9.04 7.69 -1.95
N GLY A 267 -8.28 8.63 -2.48
CA GLY A 267 -6.94 8.90 -1.99
C GLY A 267 -6.00 7.72 -2.23
N GLY A 268 -4.83 7.81 -1.62
CA GLY A 268 -3.85 6.73 -1.68
C GLY A 268 -2.89 6.79 -2.86
N ARG A 269 -1.96 5.84 -2.84
CA ARG A 269 -0.82 5.79 -3.75
C ARG A 269 -0.46 4.34 -4.01
N TYR A 270 -0.14 4.03 -5.25
CA TYR A 270 0.57 2.81 -5.59
C TYR A 270 1.85 3.09 -6.39
N ASP A 271 2.97 2.57 -5.88
CA ASP A 271 4.29 2.86 -6.43
C ASP A 271 5.27 1.70 -6.46
N ASN A 272 6.18 1.70 -7.44
CA ASN A 272 7.21 0.68 -7.59
C ASN A 272 6.64 -0.75 -7.69
N ASN A 273 5.42 -0.91 -8.20
CA ASN A 273 4.81 -2.23 -8.39
C ASN A 273 5.06 -2.75 -9.80
N THR A 274 5.08 -4.07 -9.96
CA THR A 274 5.13 -4.75 -11.25
C THR A 274 3.83 -5.49 -11.52
N PHE A 275 3.14 -5.12 -12.59
CA PHE A 275 1.92 -5.76 -13.08
C PHE A 275 2.21 -6.43 -14.42
N ARG A 276 2.42 -7.76 -14.42
CA ARG A 276 2.84 -8.47 -15.64
C ARG A 276 2.00 -9.68 -16.00
N LYS A 277 1.77 -9.86 -17.30
CA LYS A 277 1.06 -11.04 -17.86
C LYS A 277 -0.29 -11.33 -17.18
N ASN A 278 -0.97 -10.30 -16.70
CA ASN A 278 -2.34 -10.42 -16.20
C ASN A 278 -3.31 -10.29 -17.38
N GLY A 279 -4.57 -10.70 -17.19
CA GLY A 279 -5.64 -10.41 -18.15
C GLY A 279 -5.72 -8.91 -18.51
N ALA A 280 -5.49 -8.05 -17.53
CA ALA A 280 -5.17 -6.63 -17.65
C ALA A 280 -4.27 -6.22 -16.47
N GLY A 281 -3.39 -5.23 -16.67
CA GLY A 281 -2.44 -4.78 -15.67
C GLY A 281 -3.13 -4.23 -14.43
N VAL A 282 -3.79 -3.08 -14.56
CA VAL A 282 -4.51 -2.41 -13.47
C VAL A 282 -5.80 -1.78 -13.97
N ALA A 283 -6.84 -1.82 -13.14
CA ALA A 283 -8.07 -1.05 -13.34
C ALA A 283 -8.34 -0.15 -12.14
N VAL A 284 -8.44 1.16 -12.38
CA VAL A 284 -8.82 2.18 -11.40
C VAL A 284 -10.18 2.73 -11.79
N MET A 285 -11.18 2.56 -10.92
CA MET A 285 -12.58 2.83 -11.23
C MET A 285 -13.27 3.61 -10.11
N TYR A 286 -13.98 4.67 -10.49
CA TYR A 286 -14.83 5.45 -9.56
C TYR A 286 -14.04 6.01 -8.37
N SER A 287 -12.92 6.67 -8.67
CA SER A 287 -11.92 7.08 -7.68
C SER A 287 -11.45 8.52 -7.89
N ASP A 288 -11.08 9.17 -6.79
CA ASP A 288 -10.54 10.53 -6.75
C ASP A 288 -9.16 10.55 -6.08
N ASN A 289 -8.26 11.42 -6.57
CA ASN A 289 -6.97 11.70 -5.94
C ASN A 289 -6.07 10.47 -5.73
N VAL A 290 -5.80 9.73 -6.81
CA VAL A 290 -4.92 8.54 -6.78
C VAL A 290 -3.57 8.87 -7.40
N ASP A 291 -2.48 8.60 -6.65
CA ASP A 291 -1.11 8.75 -7.13
C ASP A 291 -0.54 7.42 -7.65
N MET A 292 -0.14 7.39 -8.93
CA MET A 292 0.31 6.20 -9.65
C MET A 292 1.74 6.43 -10.15
N THR A 293 2.74 6.00 -9.37
CA THR A 293 4.14 6.46 -9.56
C THR A 293 5.12 5.31 -9.73
N ASN A 294 6.03 5.35 -10.71
CA ASN A 294 7.13 4.36 -10.85
C ASN A 294 6.67 2.89 -10.99
N ASN A 295 5.50 2.62 -11.57
CA ASN A 295 5.03 1.24 -11.78
C ASN A 295 5.44 0.70 -13.15
N LEU A 296 5.64 -0.62 -13.22
CA LEU A 296 5.89 -1.36 -14.45
C LEU A 296 4.64 -2.14 -14.86
N PHE A 297 4.08 -1.80 -16.02
CA PHE A 297 2.98 -2.51 -16.66
C PHE A 297 3.51 -3.25 -17.87
N GLU A 298 3.61 -4.58 -17.79
CA GLU A 298 4.36 -5.35 -18.79
C GLU A 298 3.58 -6.55 -19.34
N ASN A 299 3.55 -6.71 -20.66
CA ASN A 299 3.05 -7.91 -21.31
C ASN A 299 1.61 -8.29 -20.90
N ASN A 300 0.73 -7.32 -20.68
CA ASN A 300 -0.70 -7.58 -20.48
C ASN A 300 -1.40 -7.58 -21.86
N TRP A 301 -1.74 -8.79 -22.35
CA TRP A 301 -2.24 -9.03 -23.70
C TRP A 301 -3.61 -9.71 -23.72
N GLY A 302 -4.49 -9.27 -24.62
CA GLY A 302 -5.82 -9.83 -24.80
C GLY A 302 -6.75 -8.86 -25.53
N GLY A 303 -7.90 -9.35 -26.01
CA GLY A 303 -8.85 -8.54 -26.78
C GLY A 303 -9.42 -7.32 -26.04
N SER A 304 -9.39 -7.36 -24.70
CA SER A 304 -9.78 -6.26 -23.81
C SER A 304 -8.75 -6.04 -22.70
N ALA A 305 -7.46 -6.27 -23.01
CA ALA A 305 -6.36 -6.07 -22.08
C ALA A 305 -5.81 -4.65 -22.17
N TYR A 306 -5.45 -4.11 -21.01
CA TYR A 306 -4.84 -2.79 -20.87
C TYR A 306 -3.68 -2.89 -19.88
N GLY A 307 -2.67 -2.02 -19.99
CA GLY A 307 -1.70 -1.80 -18.94
C GLY A 307 -2.39 -1.13 -17.75
N LEU A 308 -3.06 -0.01 -18.01
CA LEU A 308 -3.84 0.75 -17.05
C LEU A 308 -5.18 1.18 -17.64
N LEU A 309 -6.27 0.76 -17.01
CA LEU A 309 -7.62 1.25 -17.25
C LEU A 309 -7.95 2.30 -16.21
N LEU A 310 -8.42 3.45 -16.68
CA LEU A 310 -8.94 4.57 -15.90
C LEU A 310 -10.41 4.73 -16.26
N LYS A 311 -11.30 4.48 -15.30
CA LYS A 311 -12.75 4.59 -15.51
C LYS A 311 -13.38 5.49 -14.46
N ASP A 312 -13.95 6.61 -14.91
CA ASP A 312 -14.65 7.56 -14.03
C ASP A 312 -13.75 8.01 -12.86
N ILE A 313 -12.53 8.43 -13.17
CA ILE A 313 -11.56 8.93 -12.18
C ILE A 313 -11.26 10.42 -12.35
N ARG A 314 -10.79 11.07 -11.29
CA ARG A 314 -10.44 12.49 -11.33
C ARG A 314 -9.28 12.89 -10.41
N ASN A 315 -8.72 14.08 -10.66
CA ASN A 315 -7.68 14.74 -9.85
C ASN A 315 -6.50 13.83 -9.48
N SER A 316 -6.05 12.99 -10.41
CA SER A 316 -5.08 11.94 -10.16
C SER A 316 -3.79 12.17 -10.94
N ARG A 317 -2.70 11.48 -10.56
CA ARG A 317 -1.39 11.63 -11.20
C ARG A 317 -0.84 10.27 -11.63
N ILE A 318 -0.29 10.24 -12.84
CA ILE A 318 0.32 9.07 -13.47
C ILE A 318 1.73 9.48 -13.90
N GLU A 319 2.73 9.02 -13.16
CA GLU A 319 4.08 9.53 -13.29
C GLU A 319 5.19 8.49 -13.25
N TYR A 320 6.23 8.70 -14.06
CA TYR A 320 7.43 7.86 -14.06
C TYR A 320 7.15 6.36 -14.29
N ASN A 321 5.97 6.02 -14.80
CA ASN A 321 5.60 4.63 -15.05
C ASN A 321 6.19 4.16 -16.38
N ARG A 322 6.39 2.85 -16.48
CA ARG A 322 6.78 2.18 -17.71
C ARG A 322 5.67 1.25 -18.18
N PHE A 323 5.12 1.55 -19.35
CA PHE A 323 4.15 0.72 -20.05
C PHE A 323 4.84 0.02 -21.21
N TYR A 324 5.11 -1.27 -21.05
CA TYR A 324 5.93 -2.03 -21.98
C TYR A 324 5.15 -3.21 -22.57
N ARG A 325 4.97 -3.22 -23.90
CA ARG A 325 4.35 -4.33 -24.63
C ARG A 325 2.98 -4.75 -24.09
N ASN A 326 2.06 -3.80 -23.92
CA ASN A 326 0.66 -4.09 -23.61
C ASN A 326 -0.21 -3.94 -24.86
N THR A 327 -1.40 -4.58 -24.89
CA THR A 327 -2.35 -4.36 -26.00
C THR A 327 -2.75 -2.89 -26.11
N VAL A 328 -3.06 -2.28 -24.98
CA VAL A 328 -3.21 -0.82 -24.81
C VAL A 328 -2.42 -0.44 -23.57
N ALA A 329 -1.58 0.59 -23.61
CA ALA A 329 -0.87 1.04 -22.42
C ALA A 329 -1.82 1.74 -21.43
N ILE A 330 -2.45 2.85 -21.85
CA ILE A 330 -3.40 3.60 -21.03
C ILE A 330 -4.76 3.67 -21.73
N TYR A 331 -5.83 3.26 -21.04
CA TYR A 331 -7.21 3.38 -21.50
C TYR A 331 -7.98 4.33 -20.58
N SER A 332 -8.52 5.41 -21.14
CA SER A 332 -9.09 6.55 -20.40
C SER A 332 -10.56 6.73 -20.73
N GLU A 333 -11.46 6.42 -19.80
CA GLU A 333 -12.91 6.57 -19.92
C GLU A 333 -13.46 7.37 -18.75
N GLY A 334 -14.16 8.48 -19.02
CA GLY A 334 -14.72 9.33 -17.95
C GLY A 334 -13.67 10.02 -17.07
N THR A 335 -12.44 10.20 -17.58
CA THR A 335 -11.32 10.75 -16.78
C THR A 335 -11.29 12.27 -16.81
N THR A 336 -11.07 12.91 -15.66
CA THR A 336 -11.04 14.38 -15.57
C THR A 336 -9.89 14.90 -14.72
N ASN A 337 -9.15 15.89 -15.23
CA ASN A 337 -8.07 16.55 -14.47
C ASN A 337 -6.99 15.53 -13.99
N VAL A 338 -6.60 14.61 -14.87
CA VAL A 338 -5.50 13.67 -14.63
C VAL A 338 -4.22 14.22 -15.26
N GLU A 339 -3.13 14.22 -14.50
CA GLU A 339 -1.80 14.54 -15.01
C GLU A 339 -1.04 13.26 -15.36
N ILE A 340 -0.63 13.15 -16.61
CA ILE A 340 0.14 12.03 -17.15
C ILE A 340 1.49 12.61 -17.58
N TRP A 341 2.51 12.46 -16.74
CA TRP A 341 3.81 13.08 -16.99
C TRP A 341 4.99 12.13 -16.83
N ARG A 342 6.03 12.32 -17.63
CA ARG A 342 7.31 11.57 -17.51
C ARG A 342 7.16 10.05 -17.51
N ASN A 343 6.18 9.52 -18.25
CA ASN A 343 6.02 8.07 -18.42
C ASN A 343 6.77 7.58 -19.67
N HIS A 344 7.21 6.34 -19.62
CA HIS A 344 7.74 5.62 -20.78
C HIS A 344 6.67 4.67 -21.34
N ILE A 345 6.17 4.97 -22.53
CA ILE A 345 5.11 4.21 -23.20
C ILE A 345 5.70 3.57 -24.45
N GLU A 346 6.14 2.32 -24.30
CA GLU A 346 7.04 1.63 -25.22
C GLU A 346 6.44 0.34 -25.80
N LEU A 347 6.51 0.18 -27.13
CA LEU A 347 6.18 -1.06 -27.84
C LEU A 347 4.77 -1.61 -27.56
N ASN A 348 3.80 -0.73 -27.28
CA ASN A 348 2.40 -1.14 -27.07
C ASN A 348 1.66 -1.22 -28.40
N GLY A 349 0.53 -1.94 -28.41
CA GLY A 349 -0.40 -1.89 -29.54
C GLY A 349 -0.93 -0.46 -29.71
N TRP A 350 -1.59 0.04 -28.68
CA TRP A 350 -1.97 1.45 -28.56
C TRP A 350 -1.27 2.08 -27.36
N ALA A 351 -0.69 3.27 -27.52
CA ALA A 351 -0.09 3.99 -26.39
C ALA A 351 -1.19 4.54 -25.47
N VAL A 352 -2.15 5.29 -26.01
CA VAL A 352 -3.27 5.85 -25.24
C VAL A 352 -4.57 5.73 -26.02
N ASN A 353 -5.62 5.27 -25.35
CA ASN A 353 -6.99 5.30 -25.86
C ASN A 353 -7.83 6.24 -24.99
N ILE A 354 -8.31 7.34 -25.56
CA ILE A 354 -9.06 8.39 -24.84
C ILE A 354 -10.50 8.39 -25.35
N LYS A 355 -11.45 8.11 -24.46
CA LYS A 355 -12.88 8.24 -24.75
C LYS A 355 -13.36 9.68 -24.69
N SER A 356 -14.38 9.99 -25.48
CA SER A 356 -14.95 11.33 -25.66
C SER A 356 -15.44 12.02 -24.39
N ASN A 357 -15.76 11.24 -23.35
CA ASN A 357 -16.14 11.74 -22.03
C ASN A 357 -14.94 12.03 -21.10
N SER A 358 -13.71 11.87 -21.58
CA SER A 358 -12.48 12.25 -20.86
C SER A 358 -12.05 13.67 -21.22
N SER A 359 -11.77 14.50 -20.22
CA SER A 359 -11.50 15.93 -20.43
C SER A 359 -10.48 16.51 -19.45
N ARG A 360 -9.79 17.58 -19.84
CA ARG A 360 -8.83 18.30 -18.99
C ARG A 360 -7.68 17.43 -18.47
N ASN A 361 -7.39 16.32 -19.13
CA ASN A 361 -6.19 15.53 -18.83
C ASN A 361 -5.00 16.13 -19.56
N ARG A 362 -3.81 16.05 -18.95
CA ARG A 362 -2.58 16.66 -19.46
C ARG A 362 -1.52 15.58 -19.64
N PHE A 363 -1.10 15.37 -20.88
CA PHE A 363 -0.02 14.47 -21.25
C PHE A 363 1.22 15.32 -21.54
N THR A 364 2.15 15.37 -20.57
CA THR A 364 3.32 16.24 -20.67
C THR A 364 4.62 15.50 -20.41
N GLU A 365 5.66 15.78 -21.19
CA GLU A 365 6.98 15.19 -20.98
C GLU A 365 7.01 13.65 -20.98
N ASN A 366 6.13 12.97 -21.72
CA ASN A 366 6.15 11.51 -21.84
C ASN A 366 7.00 11.06 -23.04
N ASN A 367 7.52 9.84 -22.96
CA ASN A 367 8.21 9.17 -24.06
C ASN A 367 7.28 8.16 -24.74
N PHE A 368 6.80 8.46 -25.94
CA PHE A 368 6.06 7.54 -26.81
C PHE A 368 7.01 6.87 -27.80
N ILE A 369 7.33 5.59 -27.58
CA ILE A 369 8.40 4.91 -28.31
C ILE A 369 7.86 3.65 -28.98
N GLU A 370 7.90 3.64 -30.31
CA GLU A 370 7.65 2.47 -31.16
C GLU A 370 6.32 1.75 -30.86
N ASN A 371 5.29 2.49 -30.44
CA ASN A 371 3.93 1.97 -30.35
C ASN A 371 3.37 1.74 -31.77
N SER A 372 2.48 0.77 -31.94
CA SER A 372 1.84 0.56 -33.25
C SER A 372 0.91 1.74 -33.59
N PHE A 373 0.25 2.29 -32.58
CA PHE A 373 -0.54 3.51 -32.64
C PHE A 373 -0.30 4.35 -31.39
N ASP A 374 -0.11 5.66 -31.55
CA ASP A 374 0.14 6.56 -30.42
C ASP A 374 -1.16 6.89 -29.68
N VAL A 375 -2.09 7.61 -30.29
CA VAL A 375 -3.33 8.03 -29.63
C VAL A 375 -4.57 7.62 -30.43
N ARG A 376 -5.58 7.13 -29.72
CA ARG A 376 -6.95 6.93 -30.21
C ARG A 376 -7.93 7.85 -29.49
N THR A 377 -8.92 8.32 -30.24
CA THR A 377 -10.13 8.96 -29.69
C THR A 377 -11.35 8.68 -30.56
N ASP A 378 -12.53 8.63 -29.95
CA ASP A 378 -13.82 8.42 -30.61
C ASP A 378 -14.60 9.73 -30.85
N SER A 379 -14.01 10.88 -30.57
CA SER A 379 -14.62 12.20 -30.80
C SER A 379 -13.69 13.14 -31.57
N PRO A 380 -14.23 13.91 -32.55
CA PRO A 380 -13.48 14.96 -33.24
C PRO A 380 -13.23 16.19 -32.36
N ARG A 381 -13.91 16.30 -31.21
CA ARG A 381 -13.65 17.29 -30.17
C ARG A 381 -12.85 16.65 -29.07
N ASN A 382 -11.67 17.21 -28.79
CA ASN A 382 -10.79 16.78 -27.73
C ASN A 382 -10.47 17.96 -26.80
N ASN A 383 -10.67 17.76 -25.49
CA ASN A 383 -10.35 18.72 -24.43
C ASN A 383 -9.17 18.24 -23.55
N ASN A 384 -8.34 17.33 -24.08
CA ASN A 384 -7.13 16.83 -23.43
C ASN A 384 -5.91 17.47 -24.09
N PHE A 385 -4.87 17.74 -23.31
CA PHE A 385 -3.71 18.51 -23.73
C PHE A 385 -2.50 17.60 -23.88
N PHE A 386 -1.75 17.78 -24.96
CA PHE A 386 -0.45 17.16 -25.18
C PHE A 386 0.57 18.28 -25.36
N ASP A 387 1.67 18.23 -24.61
CA ASP A 387 2.71 19.25 -24.69
C ASP A 387 4.06 18.69 -24.25
N GLY A 388 5.13 18.97 -24.99
CA GLY A 388 6.48 18.63 -24.55
C GLY A 388 6.78 17.13 -24.55
N ASN A 389 6.02 16.29 -25.26
CA ASN A 389 6.27 14.85 -25.30
C ASN A 389 7.29 14.50 -26.39
N TYR A 390 8.04 13.42 -26.18
CA TYR A 390 8.85 12.80 -27.22
C TYR A 390 8.05 11.73 -27.95
N TRP A 391 8.07 11.77 -29.27
CA TRP A 391 7.38 10.80 -30.13
C TRP A 391 8.39 10.18 -31.10
N SER A 392 8.58 8.86 -31.07
CA SER A 392 9.52 8.19 -31.97
C SER A 392 9.13 8.30 -33.46
N ALA A 393 7.85 8.59 -33.74
CA ALA A 393 7.31 8.79 -35.08
C ALA A 393 7.32 10.27 -35.53
N TYR A 394 7.88 11.18 -34.71
CA TYR A 394 8.05 12.58 -35.09
C TYR A 394 9.14 12.73 -36.15
N GLU A 395 8.76 13.25 -37.32
CA GLU A 395 9.65 13.50 -38.47
C GLU A 395 9.81 15.00 -38.75
N GLY A 396 9.47 15.85 -37.79
CA GLY A 396 9.65 17.29 -37.92
C GLY A 396 11.11 17.72 -37.76
N TYR A 397 11.32 19.03 -37.71
CA TYR A 397 12.64 19.64 -37.67
C TYR A 397 12.71 20.70 -36.58
N ASP A 398 13.94 21.00 -36.17
CA ASP A 398 14.29 22.01 -35.17
C ASP A 398 15.39 22.92 -35.77
N LEU A 399 14.97 24.03 -36.39
CA LEU A 399 15.85 24.99 -37.05
C LEU A 399 16.56 25.90 -36.05
N ASN A 400 15.90 26.20 -34.93
CA ASN A 400 16.43 27.11 -33.90
C ASN A 400 17.40 26.40 -32.92
N ARG A 401 17.42 25.06 -32.93
CA ARG A 401 18.23 24.15 -32.11
C ARG A 401 17.96 24.23 -30.62
N ASP A 402 16.71 24.48 -30.23
CA ASP A 402 16.30 24.53 -28.81
C ASP A 402 15.89 23.15 -28.24
N GLY A 403 15.89 22.10 -29.07
CA GLY A 403 15.52 20.73 -28.68
C GLY A 403 14.02 20.43 -28.76
N THR A 404 13.22 21.40 -29.21
CA THR A 404 11.79 21.30 -29.50
C THR A 404 11.57 21.39 -31.00
N GLY A 405 10.65 20.60 -31.54
CA GLY A 405 10.32 20.64 -32.95
C GLY A 405 9.51 21.88 -33.32
N ASP A 406 9.87 22.53 -34.43
CA ASP A 406 9.20 23.75 -34.94
C ASP A 406 7.81 23.47 -35.54
N VAL A 407 7.45 22.20 -35.71
CA VAL A 407 6.17 21.76 -36.29
C VAL A 407 5.40 20.92 -35.28
N PRO A 408 4.11 21.23 -35.00
CA PRO A 408 3.29 20.42 -34.11
C PRO A 408 3.14 18.96 -34.56
N TYR A 409 3.13 18.02 -33.61
CA TYR A 409 2.88 16.60 -33.87
C TYR A 409 1.40 16.24 -33.72
N ARG A 410 0.86 15.41 -34.62
CA ARG A 410 -0.51 14.91 -34.54
C ARG A 410 -0.49 13.40 -34.29
N PRO A 411 -0.82 12.93 -33.06
CA PRO A 411 -0.62 11.53 -32.67
C PRO A 411 -1.75 10.58 -33.09
N VAL A 412 -2.83 11.08 -33.72
CA VAL A 412 -3.91 10.25 -34.27
C VAL A 412 -3.62 9.98 -35.75
N SER A 413 -3.45 8.71 -36.11
CA SER A 413 -3.33 8.27 -37.50
C SER A 413 -4.70 8.01 -38.12
N LEU A 414 -4.85 8.27 -39.42
CA LEU A 414 -6.08 7.93 -40.15
C LEU A 414 -6.32 6.41 -40.15
N PHE A 415 -5.26 5.63 -40.30
CA PHE A 415 -5.38 4.18 -40.33
C PHE A 415 -5.88 3.60 -38.99
N SER A 416 -5.63 4.29 -37.89
CA SER A 416 -6.15 3.97 -36.57
C SER A 416 -7.69 3.94 -36.56
N ILE A 417 -8.35 4.83 -37.32
CA ILE A 417 -9.81 4.91 -37.47
C ILE A 417 -10.33 3.76 -38.37
N ILE A 418 -9.56 3.37 -39.38
CA ILE A 418 -9.94 2.28 -40.30
C ILE A 418 -9.93 0.94 -39.57
N ILE A 419 -8.88 0.65 -38.78
CA ILE A 419 -8.80 -0.57 -37.97
C ILE A 419 -9.98 -0.70 -37.02
N GLU A 420 -10.44 0.40 -36.44
CA GLU A 420 -11.57 0.38 -35.52
C GLU A 420 -12.86 -0.10 -36.20
N ARG A 421 -13.09 0.34 -37.44
CA ARG A 421 -14.27 -0.07 -38.21
C ARG A 421 -14.11 -1.46 -38.81
N GLN A 422 -12.88 -1.83 -39.16
CA GLN A 422 -12.54 -3.10 -39.81
C GLN A 422 -11.23 -3.65 -39.25
N PRO A 423 -11.26 -4.44 -38.16
CA PRO A 423 -10.06 -4.98 -37.52
C PRO A 423 -9.16 -5.82 -38.45
N GLU A 424 -9.74 -6.49 -39.43
CA GLU A 424 -9.03 -7.31 -40.43
C GLU A 424 -8.07 -6.49 -41.30
N SER A 425 -8.28 -5.17 -41.38
CA SER A 425 -7.38 -4.28 -42.10
C SER A 425 -5.99 -4.17 -41.49
N ILE A 426 -5.77 -4.65 -40.25
CA ILE A 426 -4.47 -4.63 -39.56
C ILE A 426 -3.34 -5.27 -40.37
N ILE A 427 -3.65 -6.22 -41.27
CA ILE A 427 -2.67 -6.81 -42.20
C ILE A 427 -2.00 -5.77 -43.12
N LEU A 428 -2.65 -4.63 -43.34
CA LEU A 428 -2.17 -3.53 -44.18
C LEU A 428 -1.31 -2.52 -43.42
N MET A 429 -1.13 -2.66 -42.09
CA MET A 429 -0.51 -1.66 -41.21
C MET A 429 0.88 -1.20 -41.66
N ARG A 430 1.67 -2.08 -42.29
CA ARG A 430 3.02 -1.75 -42.78
C ARG A 430 3.09 -1.59 -44.30
N SER A 431 1.94 -1.56 -44.98
CA SER A 431 1.87 -1.39 -46.42
C SER A 431 2.28 0.02 -46.84
N MET A 432 2.72 0.15 -48.09
CA MET A 432 3.08 1.45 -48.68
C MET A 432 1.84 2.35 -48.85
N PHE A 433 0.68 1.75 -49.11
CA PHE A 433 -0.60 2.46 -49.22
C PHE A 433 -0.95 3.21 -47.92
N ILE A 434 -0.84 2.54 -46.76
CA ILE A 434 -1.12 3.17 -45.47
C ILE A 434 -0.14 4.31 -45.16
N ARG A 435 1.14 4.16 -45.50
CA ARG A 435 2.13 5.23 -45.34
C ARG A 435 1.81 6.48 -46.17
N LEU A 436 1.39 6.30 -47.43
CA LEU A 436 0.96 7.43 -48.28
C LEU A 436 -0.31 8.09 -47.74
N LEU A 437 -1.25 7.29 -47.24
CA LEU A 437 -2.49 7.78 -46.68
C LEU A 437 -2.25 8.64 -45.42
N ASP A 438 -1.38 8.20 -44.51
CA ASP A 438 -1.00 8.96 -43.32
C ASP A 438 -0.23 10.25 -43.70
N GLN A 439 0.64 10.23 -44.71
CA GLN A 439 1.30 11.44 -45.21
C GLN A 439 0.31 12.44 -45.82
N ALA A 440 -0.68 11.98 -46.58
CA ALA A 440 -1.71 12.84 -47.14
C ALA A 440 -2.55 13.50 -46.04
N GLU A 441 -2.95 12.76 -45.00
CA GLU A 441 -3.71 13.28 -43.86
C GLU A 441 -2.91 14.32 -43.06
N ARG A 442 -1.57 14.18 -42.96
CA ARG A 442 -0.72 15.20 -42.33
C ARG A 442 -0.76 16.55 -43.07
N ILE A 443 -0.88 16.54 -44.40
CA ILE A 443 -0.95 17.76 -45.23
C ILE A 443 -2.37 18.33 -45.26
N LEU A 444 -3.37 17.45 -45.40
CA LEU A 444 -4.79 17.79 -45.48
C LEU A 444 -5.55 17.02 -44.40
N PRO A 445 -5.61 17.52 -43.15
CA PRO A 445 -6.33 16.84 -42.07
C PRO A 445 -7.83 16.95 -42.29
N VAL A 446 -8.45 15.88 -42.80
CA VAL A 446 -9.89 15.80 -43.09
C VAL A 446 -10.62 15.01 -42.01
N LEU A 447 -9.97 14.03 -41.38
CA LEU A 447 -10.60 13.06 -40.48
C LEU A 447 -10.02 13.10 -39.05
N THR A 448 -8.79 13.55 -38.89
CA THR A 448 -8.14 13.71 -37.59
C THR A 448 -8.66 14.95 -36.82
N PRO A 449 -8.90 14.84 -35.50
CA PRO A 449 -9.34 15.98 -34.69
C PRO A 449 -8.35 17.14 -34.79
N LYS A 450 -8.80 18.32 -35.28
CA LYS A 450 -7.95 19.51 -35.39
C LYS A 450 -7.33 19.94 -34.05
N THR A 451 -7.95 19.58 -32.93
CA THR A 451 -7.57 20.02 -31.58
C THR A 451 -6.71 19.00 -30.82
N LEU A 452 -6.30 17.89 -31.44
CA LEU A 452 -5.46 16.88 -30.79
C LEU A 452 -4.09 16.87 -31.47
N PHE A 453 -3.19 17.69 -30.93
CA PHE A 453 -1.80 17.79 -31.34
C PHE A 453 -0.92 18.11 -30.12
N ASP A 454 0.36 17.80 -30.23
CA ASP A 454 1.42 18.27 -29.34
C ASP A 454 2.06 19.50 -30.01
N GLU A 455 1.97 20.65 -29.35
CA GLU A 455 2.49 21.91 -29.90
C GLU A 455 4.02 21.97 -29.85
N ASN A 456 4.62 21.36 -28.82
CA ASN A 456 6.04 21.45 -28.53
C ASN A 456 6.68 20.04 -28.46
N PRO A 457 6.61 19.22 -29.53
CA PRO A 457 7.17 17.88 -29.49
C PRO A 457 8.69 17.94 -29.27
N LYS A 458 9.24 17.06 -28.43
CA LYS A 458 10.67 17.02 -28.15
C LYS A 458 11.45 16.25 -29.21
N MET A 459 12.61 16.78 -29.58
CA MET A 459 13.52 16.17 -30.57
C MET A 459 14.26 14.95 -30.01
N GLN A 460 14.39 14.86 -28.69
CA GLN A 460 15.11 13.79 -27.99
C GLN A 460 14.26 13.20 -26.88
N ARG A 461 14.59 11.95 -26.53
CA ARG A 461 13.98 11.25 -25.40
C ARG A 461 14.19 12.04 -24.11
N ILE A 462 13.17 12.01 -23.28
CA ILE A 462 13.14 12.65 -21.98
C ILE A 462 13.82 11.70 -20.98
N GLN A 463 14.76 12.22 -20.21
CA GLN A 463 15.61 11.46 -19.28
C GLN A 463 14.94 11.18 -17.94
#